data_AF-A0A1G1R1S7-F1
#
_entry.id   AF-A0A1G1R1S7-F1
#
_cell.length_a   1.000
_cell.length_b   1.000
_cell.length_c   1.000
_cell.angle_alpha   90.00
_cell.angle_beta   90.00
_cell.angle_gamma   90.00
#
_symmetry.space_group_name_H-M   'P 1'
#
loop_
_entity.id
_entity.type
_entity.pdbx_description
1 polymer ?
#
loop_
_entity_poly.entity_id
_entity_poly.type
_entity_poly.pdbx_seq_one_letter_code
_entity_poly.pdbx_strand_id
1 'polypeptide(L)'
;MIPGKDLNKVKPEVRYLKEVKEALAEKSITEPEQLYYIYRGLRDIKDEDIIRRNKLRYDITVIRPGNLGNEYMKTAGQNHRGDYGELYEVVYGKAWCLLQKKNTKNSRIIEDVILIKAVPGDKVVIPPEYGYTLINTGKTHLVVSRWVSSESSLEYELYKMRGGAAYFVFKDNLGERFEVNPYYQEVPKMRVARPLKKIEKFGLSSQEPMYLLARSQAGKLDFLNNPDKYDYSDVFEFL
;
A
#
# COMPACT_ATOMS: atom_id res chain seq x y z
N MET A 1 15.94 -3.34 -7.37
CA MET A 1 15.73 -4.34 -6.31
C MET A 1 16.22 -5.70 -6.78
N ILE A 2 17.12 -6.33 -6.01
CA ILE A 2 17.15 -7.78 -5.79
C ILE A 2 17.55 -7.91 -4.31
N PRO A 3 16.76 -8.57 -3.44
CA PRO A 3 17.13 -8.76 -2.03
C PRO A 3 18.50 -9.44 -1.92
N GLY A 4 18.79 -10.39 -2.81
CA GLY A 4 20.07 -11.06 -2.92
C GLY A 4 20.05 -12.16 -3.98
N LYS A 5 21.18 -12.87 -4.13
CA LYS A 5 21.28 -14.00 -5.07
C LYS A 5 20.75 -15.31 -4.50
N ASP A 6 20.72 -15.44 -3.18
CA ASP A 6 20.27 -16.64 -2.47
C ASP A 6 19.01 -16.32 -1.65
N LEU A 7 17.86 -16.37 -2.33
CA LEU A 7 16.57 -16.02 -1.74
C LEU A 7 15.93 -17.23 -1.09
N ASN A 8 15.29 -17.01 0.07
CA ASN A 8 14.42 -18.02 0.65
C ASN A 8 13.25 -18.35 -0.30
N LYS A 9 12.78 -19.60 -0.27
CA LYS A 9 11.61 -20.02 -1.05
C LYS A 9 10.32 -19.51 -0.41
N VAL A 10 9.53 -18.75 -1.17
CA VAL A 10 8.23 -18.23 -0.75
C VAL A 10 7.19 -18.61 -1.80
N LYS A 11 6.06 -19.20 -1.37
CA LYS A 11 4.89 -19.39 -2.22
C LYS A 11 4.01 -18.14 -2.16
N PRO A 12 3.51 -17.62 -3.30
CA PRO A 12 2.63 -16.47 -3.27
C PRO A 12 1.29 -16.82 -2.66
N GLU A 13 0.79 -15.92 -1.81
CA GLU A 13 -0.65 -15.84 -1.55
C GLU A 13 -1.31 -15.17 -2.75
N VAL A 14 -2.30 -15.84 -3.35
CA VAL A 14 -3.10 -15.28 -4.43
C VAL A 14 -4.33 -14.61 -3.84
N ARG A 15 -4.69 -13.43 -4.34
CA ARG A 15 -5.94 -12.75 -4.01
C ARG A 15 -6.88 -12.82 -5.19
N TYR A 16 -8.04 -13.44 -4.95
CA TYR A 16 -9.04 -13.74 -5.93
C TYR A 16 -10.14 -12.67 -5.94
N LEU A 17 -10.79 -12.48 -7.07
CA LEU A 17 -11.90 -11.55 -7.24
C LEU A 17 -13.00 -11.77 -6.21
N LYS A 18 -13.37 -13.03 -5.95
CA LYS A 18 -14.38 -13.40 -4.94
C LYS A 18 -14.09 -12.85 -3.53
N GLU A 19 -12.81 -12.66 -3.18
CA GLU A 19 -12.40 -12.14 -1.88
C GLU A 19 -12.49 -10.61 -1.82
N VAL A 20 -12.36 -9.95 -2.97
CA VAL A 20 -12.33 -8.48 -3.08
C VAL A 20 -13.68 -7.91 -3.52
N LYS A 21 -14.57 -8.75 -4.06
CA LYS A 21 -15.83 -8.39 -4.72
C LYS A 21 -16.69 -7.40 -3.94
N GLU A 22 -16.79 -7.57 -2.63
CA GLU A 22 -17.58 -6.69 -1.77
C GLU A 22 -17.00 -5.28 -1.62
N ALA A 23 -15.71 -5.09 -1.90
CA ALA A 23 -15.02 -3.80 -1.86
C ALA A 23 -14.97 -3.09 -3.23
N LEU A 24 -15.73 -3.58 -4.22
CA LEU A 24 -15.79 -3.03 -5.58
C LEU A 24 -17.08 -2.25 -5.79
N ALA A 25 -17.01 -1.24 -6.65
CA ALA A 25 -18.19 -0.48 -7.05
C ALA A 25 -19.20 -1.37 -7.80
N GLU A 26 -18.72 -2.16 -8.76
CA GLU A 26 -19.54 -3.08 -9.53
C GLU A 26 -19.39 -4.52 -9.00
N LYS A 27 -20.45 -5.03 -8.36
CA LYS A 27 -20.48 -6.39 -7.80
C LYS A 27 -20.89 -7.46 -8.80
N SER A 28 -21.33 -7.11 -10.01
CA SER A 28 -21.69 -8.10 -11.04
C SER A 28 -20.49 -8.77 -11.69
N ILE A 29 -19.29 -8.20 -11.55
CA ILE A 29 -18.12 -8.68 -12.28
C ILE A 29 -17.72 -10.10 -11.87
N THR A 30 -17.29 -10.88 -12.86
CA THR A 30 -16.86 -12.28 -12.71
C THR A 30 -15.41 -12.50 -13.14
N GLU A 31 -14.78 -11.51 -13.76
CA GLU A 31 -13.41 -11.57 -14.25
C GLU A 31 -12.61 -10.29 -13.94
N PRO A 32 -11.27 -10.38 -13.87
CA PRO A 32 -10.48 -11.61 -13.90
C PRO A 32 -10.53 -12.36 -12.55
N GLU A 33 -10.35 -13.69 -12.55
CA GLU A 33 -10.44 -14.51 -11.33
C GLU A 33 -9.34 -14.17 -10.29
N GLN A 34 -8.09 -14.01 -10.72
CA GLN A 34 -6.95 -13.68 -9.85
C GLN A 34 -6.59 -12.21 -10.05
N LEU A 35 -6.39 -11.45 -8.97
CA LEU A 35 -6.16 -10.01 -9.02
C LEU A 35 -4.71 -9.63 -8.76
N TYR A 36 -4.12 -10.18 -7.69
CA TYR A 36 -2.75 -9.90 -7.28
C TYR A 36 -2.14 -11.02 -6.43
N TYR A 37 -0.81 -10.99 -6.32
CA TYR A 37 0.00 -12.01 -5.66
C TYR A 37 0.85 -11.35 -4.58
N ILE A 38 0.91 -11.94 -3.38
CA ILE A 38 1.71 -11.44 -2.25
C ILE A 38 2.75 -12.49 -1.88
N TYR A 39 4.01 -12.13 -1.98
CA TYR A 39 5.16 -12.93 -1.53
C TYR A 39 5.64 -12.37 -0.19
N ARG A 40 5.30 -13.02 0.92
CA ARG A 40 5.63 -12.54 2.26
C ARG A 40 6.97 -13.03 2.77
N GLY A 41 7.67 -12.17 3.50
CA GLY A 41 8.91 -12.52 4.18
C GLY A 41 10.05 -12.95 3.23
N LEU A 42 10.09 -12.36 2.04
CA LEU A 42 11.15 -12.60 1.07
C LEU A 42 12.45 -11.94 1.54
N ARG A 43 13.54 -12.70 1.58
CA ARG A 43 14.84 -12.22 2.06
C ARG A 43 15.98 -12.98 1.41
N ASP A 44 17.13 -12.33 1.32
CA ASP A 44 18.40 -13.05 1.18
C ASP A 44 18.64 -13.82 2.48
N ILE A 45 18.98 -15.10 2.38
CA ILE A 45 19.12 -16.00 3.53
C ILE A 45 20.14 -15.44 4.53
N LYS A 46 21.21 -14.79 4.06
CA LYS A 46 22.23 -14.21 4.95
C LYS A 46 21.71 -13.04 5.81
N ASP A 47 20.63 -12.38 5.39
CA ASP A 47 20.05 -11.24 6.10
C ASP A 47 18.99 -11.68 7.14
N GLU A 48 18.69 -12.98 7.25
CA GLU A 48 17.64 -13.49 8.15
C GLU A 48 17.81 -12.99 9.58
N ASP A 49 19.05 -13.00 10.07
CA ASP A 49 19.35 -12.64 11.44
C ASP A 49 19.15 -11.15 11.73
N ILE A 50 19.55 -10.27 10.81
CA ILE A 50 19.34 -8.82 10.99
C ILE A 50 17.86 -8.46 10.86
N ILE A 51 17.14 -9.09 9.92
CA ILE A 51 15.70 -8.89 9.72
C ILE A 51 14.92 -9.33 10.97
N ARG A 52 15.21 -10.54 11.49
CA ARG A 52 14.54 -11.11 12.65
C ARG A 52 14.78 -10.29 13.92
N ARG A 53 16.03 -9.90 14.21
CA ARG A 53 16.37 -9.12 15.41
C ARG A 53 15.70 -7.74 15.43
N ASN A 54 15.44 -7.16 14.26
CA ASN A 54 14.76 -5.86 14.13
C ASN A 54 13.24 -6.01 13.92
N LYS A 55 12.69 -7.21 14.04
CA LYS A 55 11.25 -7.49 13.85
C LYS A 55 10.73 -6.98 12.50
N LEU A 56 11.48 -7.21 11.44
CA LEU A 56 11.13 -6.73 10.09
C LEU A 56 10.56 -7.88 9.25
N ARG A 57 9.67 -7.54 8.32
CA ARG A 57 9.22 -8.43 7.26
C ARG A 57 9.20 -7.69 5.93
N TYR A 58 9.85 -8.26 4.92
CA TYR A 58 9.83 -7.74 3.56
C TYR A 58 8.84 -8.53 2.71
N ASP A 59 7.86 -7.84 2.13
CA ASP A 59 6.90 -8.46 1.22
C ASP A 59 7.05 -7.87 -0.19
N ILE A 60 6.71 -8.65 -1.22
CA ILE A 60 6.49 -8.17 -2.59
C ILE A 60 5.04 -8.42 -2.97
N THR A 61 4.37 -7.41 -3.53
CA THR A 61 3.03 -7.54 -4.10
C THR A 61 3.08 -7.26 -5.60
N VAL A 62 2.52 -8.17 -6.39
CA VAL A 62 2.41 -8.06 -7.85
C VAL A 62 0.93 -7.93 -8.21
N ILE A 63 0.53 -6.76 -8.72
CA ILE A 63 -0.84 -6.42 -9.08
C ILE A 63 -0.96 -6.47 -10.60
N ARG A 64 -1.97 -7.18 -11.11
CA ARG A 64 -2.20 -7.32 -12.55
C ARG A 64 -2.56 -5.98 -13.19
N PRO A 65 -2.29 -5.78 -14.50
CA PRO A 65 -2.91 -4.71 -15.26
C PRO A 65 -4.39 -5.02 -15.55
N GLY A 66 -5.11 -4.01 -16.00
CA GLY A 66 -6.50 -4.12 -16.44
C GLY A 66 -7.47 -3.46 -15.47
N ASN A 67 -8.75 -3.76 -15.65
CA ASN A 67 -9.84 -3.16 -14.91
C ASN A 67 -10.74 -4.23 -14.28
N LEU A 68 -11.51 -3.81 -13.29
CA LEU A 68 -12.58 -4.52 -12.62
C LEU A 68 -13.90 -3.88 -13.07
N GLY A 69 -14.40 -4.30 -14.23
CA GLY A 69 -15.41 -3.54 -14.97
C GLY A 69 -14.80 -2.23 -15.49
N ASN A 70 -15.35 -1.09 -15.04
CA ASN A 70 -14.78 0.23 -15.33
C ASN A 70 -13.82 0.73 -14.23
N GLU A 71 -13.79 0.08 -13.07
CA GLU A 71 -12.89 0.45 -11.96
C GLU A 71 -11.46 -0.04 -12.27
N TYR A 72 -10.42 0.71 -11.90
CA TYR A 72 -9.04 0.24 -12.07
C TYR A 72 -8.74 -0.98 -11.19
N MET A 73 -7.84 -1.85 -11.67
CA MET A 73 -7.33 -2.96 -10.85
C MET A 73 -6.72 -2.44 -9.54
N LYS A 74 -7.11 -3.04 -8.41
CA LYS A 74 -6.71 -2.58 -7.09
C LYS A 74 -6.59 -3.71 -6.07
N THR A 75 -5.93 -3.44 -4.94
CA THR A 75 -5.98 -4.30 -3.76
C THR A 75 -7.31 -4.16 -3.03
N ALA A 76 -7.60 -5.07 -2.09
CA ALA A 76 -8.86 -5.03 -1.32
C ALA A 76 -9.03 -3.77 -0.46
N GLY A 77 -7.92 -3.08 -0.16
CA GLY A 77 -7.85 -2.10 0.90
C GLY A 77 -7.59 -2.76 2.26
N GLN A 78 -6.87 -2.06 3.12
CA GLN A 78 -6.52 -2.56 4.45
C GLN A 78 -6.28 -1.42 5.44
N ASN A 79 -6.48 -1.72 6.71
CA ASN A 79 -5.97 -0.92 7.83
C ASN A 79 -4.96 -1.76 8.62
N HIS A 80 -4.05 -1.12 9.35
CA HIS A 80 -3.26 -1.81 10.37
C HIS A 80 -4.11 -2.11 11.60
N ARG A 81 -3.89 -3.27 12.21
CA ARG A 81 -4.31 -3.54 13.59
C ARG A 81 -3.23 -3.01 14.53
N GLY A 82 -3.58 -2.04 15.35
CA GLY A 82 -2.63 -1.33 16.22
C GLY A 82 -1.77 -0.32 15.48
N ASP A 83 -0.87 0.32 16.22
CA ASP A 83 -0.03 1.41 15.72
C ASP A 83 1.29 0.84 15.19
N TYR A 84 1.28 0.44 13.92
CA TYR A 84 2.48 0.04 13.17
C TYR A 84 2.66 0.91 11.93
N GLY A 85 3.91 1.23 11.61
CA GLY A 85 4.24 1.91 10.37
C GLY A 85 4.32 0.93 9.19
N GLU A 86 4.15 1.45 7.98
CA GLU A 86 4.36 0.71 6.74
C GLU A 86 5.12 1.55 5.72
N LEU A 87 6.08 0.93 5.05
CA LEU A 87 6.92 1.56 4.04
C LEU A 87 6.84 0.76 2.75
N TYR A 88 6.45 1.42 1.67
CA TYR A 88 6.41 0.88 0.32
C TYR A 88 7.53 1.41 -0.55
N GLU A 89 7.97 0.60 -1.50
CA GLU A 89 8.74 1.00 -2.67
C GLU A 89 8.00 0.56 -3.93
N VAL A 90 7.82 1.48 -4.89
CA VAL A 90 7.37 1.11 -6.23
C VAL A 90 8.57 0.56 -6.98
N VAL A 91 8.46 -0.68 -7.44
CA VAL A 91 9.56 -1.42 -8.08
C VAL A 91 9.43 -1.34 -9.58
N TYR A 92 8.20 -1.47 -10.06
CA TYR A 92 7.86 -1.47 -11.48
C TYR A 92 6.41 -1.04 -11.67
N GLY A 93 6.12 -0.38 -12.79
CA GLY A 93 4.79 0.15 -13.10
C GLY A 93 4.52 1.50 -12.44
N LYS A 94 3.24 1.87 -12.32
CA LYS A 94 2.78 3.13 -11.71
C LYS A 94 1.80 2.80 -10.60
N ALA A 95 2.07 3.29 -9.39
CA ALA A 95 1.23 3.05 -8.24
C ALA A 95 0.42 4.30 -7.92
N TRP A 96 -0.88 4.13 -7.76
CA TRP A 96 -1.71 5.10 -7.07
C TRP A 96 -2.04 4.51 -5.70
N CYS A 97 -1.65 5.21 -4.64
CA CYS A 97 -1.96 4.81 -3.26
C CYS A 97 -3.05 5.75 -2.73
N LEU A 98 -4.26 5.23 -2.57
CA LEU A 98 -5.38 5.96 -1.99
C LEU A 98 -5.41 5.72 -0.49
N LEU A 99 -5.02 6.72 0.27
CA LEU A 99 -5.03 6.72 1.73
C LEU A 99 -6.34 7.33 2.23
N GLN A 100 -6.88 6.80 3.32
CA GLN A 100 -8.00 7.38 4.03
C GLN A 100 -7.85 7.24 5.54
N LYS A 101 -8.23 8.28 6.28
CA LYS A 101 -8.29 8.26 7.75
C LYS A 101 -9.75 8.21 8.20
N LYS A 102 -10.12 7.20 8.99
CA LYS A 102 -11.47 7.06 9.55
C LYS A 102 -11.61 7.92 10.81
N ASN A 103 -12.78 8.49 11.03
CA ASN A 103 -13.09 9.11 12.32
C ASN A 103 -13.19 8.03 13.41
N THR A 104 -12.64 8.33 14.59
CA THR A 104 -12.57 7.38 15.72
C THR A 104 -13.92 7.15 16.41
N LYS A 105 -14.86 8.09 16.31
CA LYS A 105 -16.20 8.02 16.93
C LYS A 105 -17.26 7.48 15.97
N ASN A 106 -17.16 7.80 14.68
CA ASN A 106 -18.09 7.35 13.65
C ASN A 106 -17.33 6.85 12.42
N SER A 107 -17.29 5.52 12.26
CA SER A 107 -16.58 4.88 11.13
C SER A 107 -17.17 5.15 9.73
N ARG A 108 -18.35 5.80 9.65
CA ARG A 108 -18.95 6.27 8.39
C ARG A 108 -18.50 7.68 7.99
N ILE A 109 -17.69 8.35 8.81
CA ILE A 109 -17.07 9.63 8.51
C ILE A 109 -15.59 9.38 8.19
N ILE A 110 -15.14 9.90 7.05
CA ILE A 110 -13.73 9.95 6.68
C ILE A 110 -13.21 11.35 6.98
N GLU A 111 -12.07 11.44 7.66
CA GLU A 111 -11.49 12.73 8.09
C GLU A 111 -10.51 13.28 7.07
N ASP A 112 -9.83 12.41 6.34
CA ASP A 112 -8.88 12.80 5.30
C ASP A 112 -8.78 11.73 4.21
N VAL A 113 -8.51 12.17 2.98
CA VAL A 113 -8.25 11.32 1.82
C VAL A 113 -7.10 11.88 1.01
N ILE A 114 -6.06 11.07 0.81
CA ILE A 114 -4.86 11.45 0.05
C ILE A 114 -4.63 10.43 -1.07
N LEU A 115 -4.48 10.92 -2.30
CA LEU A 115 -4.06 10.10 -3.43
C LEU A 115 -2.59 10.37 -3.76
N ILE A 116 -1.74 9.40 -3.47
CA ILE A 116 -0.31 9.47 -3.75
C ILE A 116 -0.04 8.83 -5.10
N LYS A 117 0.54 9.58 -6.03
CA LYS A 117 0.97 9.07 -7.34
C LYS A 117 2.47 8.78 -7.30
N ALA A 118 2.85 7.51 -7.42
CA ALA A 118 4.23 7.05 -7.26
C ALA A 118 4.70 6.25 -8.50
N VAL A 119 5.99 6.40 -8.82
CA VAL A 119 6.68 5.75 -9.95
C VAL A 119 7.87 4.93 -9.46
N PRO A 120 8.52 4.10 -10.30
CA PRO A 120 9.59 3.22 -9.86
C PRO A 120 10.71 3.97 -9.12
N GLY A 121 11.16 3.39 -8.00
CA GLY A 121 12.13 3.97 -7.08
C GLY A 121 11.51 4.78 -5.94
N ASP A 122 10.32 5.36 -6.13
CA ASP A 122 9.69 6.17 -5.08
C ASP A 122 9.35 5.34 -3.83
N LYS A 123 9.46 5.98 -2.66
CA LYS A 123 9.18 5.39 -1.35
C LYS A 123 7.95 6.04 -0.73
N VAL A 124 6.96 5.24 -0.36
CA VAL A 124 5.70 5.73 0.23
C VAL A 124 5.63 5.26 1.67
N VAL A 125 5.76 6.19 2.62
CA VAL A 125 5.61 5.92 4.06
C VAL A 125 4.15 6.11 4.44
N ILE A 126 3.43 5.05 4.80
CA ILE A 126 2.04 5.17 5.24
C ILE A 126 2.02 5.69 6.68
N PRO A 127 1.46 6.88 6.95
CA PRO A 127 1.35 7.38 8.31
C PRO A 127 0.39 6.51 9.15
N PRO A 128 0.55 6.49 10.48
CA PRO A 128 -0.39 5.82 11.38
C PRO A 128 -1.84 6.28 11.15
N GLU A 129 -2.80 5.44 11.53
CA GLU A 129 -4.25 5.67 11.40
C GLU A 129 -4.82 5.71 9.97
N TYR A 130 -3.97 5.76 8.94
CA TYR A 130 -4.41 5.65 7.55
C TYR A 130 -4.59 4.19 7.15
N GLY A 131 -5.78 3.87 6.63
CA GLY A 131 -5.94 2.75 5.73
C GLY A 131 -5.54 3.15 4.32
N TYR A 132 -5.25 2.17 3.47
CA TYR A 132 -4.98 2.47 2.07
C TYR A 132 -5.37 1.34 1.12
N THR A 133 -5.49 1.72 -0.16
CA THR A 133 -5.65 0.83 -1.29
C THR A 133 -4.60 1.16 -2.35
N LEU A 134 -3.95 0.13 -2.90
CA LEU A 134 -3.05 0.27 -4.05
C LEU A 134 -3.83 0.04 -5.33
N ILE A 135 -3.68 0.94 -6.29
CA ILE A 135 -4.42 0.97 -7.56
C ILE A 135 -3.38 0.95 -8.69
N ASN A 136 -3.54 -0.01 -9.60
CA ASN A 136 -2.76 -0.11 -10.82
C ASN A 136 -3.50 0.58 -11.96
N THR A 137 -3.09 1.81 -12.29
CA THR A 137 -3.62 2.58 -13.43
C THR A 137 -2.85 2.31 -14.73
N GLY A 138 -1.81 1.47 -14.67
CA GLY A 138 -0.94 1.15 -15.80
C GLY A 138 -1.49 0.05 -16.71
N LYS A 139 -0.88 -0.05 -17.90
CA LYS A 139 -1.12 -1.15 -18.85
C LYS A 139 -0.25 -2.39 -18.56
N THR A 140 0.64 -2.30 -17.58
CA THR A 140 1.57 -3.36 -17.18
C THR A 140 1.32 -3.76 -15.73
N HIS A 141 1.96 -4.85 -15.29
CA HIS A 141 1.97 -5.18 -13.87
C HIS A 141 2.49 -4.01 -13.03
N LEU A 142 1.91 -3.84 -11.85
CA LEU A 142 2.44 -3.00 -10.79
C LEU A 142 3.13 -3.92 -9.78
N VAL A 143 4.41 -3.68 -9.53
CA VAL A 143 5.18 -4.40 -8.51
C VAL A 143 5.55 -3.41 -7.43
N VAL A 144 5.14 -3.69 -6.20
CA VAL A 144 5.55 -2.96 -5.02
C VAL A 144 6.24 -3.90 -4.06
N SER A 145 7.24 -3.41 -3.35
CA SER A 145 7.73 -4.08 -2.15
C SER A 145 7.39 -3.27 -0.93
N ARG A 146 7.43 -3.90 0.24
CA ARG A 146 7.22 -3.22 1.50
C ARG A 146 8.09 -3.75 2.62
N TRP A 147 8.48 -2.85 3.52
CA TRP A 147 8.90 -3.19 4.87
C TRP A 147 7.75 -2.92 5.84
N VAL A 148 7.49 -3.89 6.69
CA VAL A 148 6.55 -3.80 7.81
C VAL A 148 7.16 -4.46 9.05
N SER A 149 6.57 -4.20 10.22
CA SER A 149 6.86 -5.01 11.40
C SER A 149 6.43 -6.45 11.19
N SER A 150 7.23 -7.42 11.65
CA SER A 150 6.86 -8.84 11.69
C SER A 150 5.70 -9.12 12.64
N GLU A 151 5.50 -8.24 13.62
CA GLU A 151 4.42 -8.30 14.61
C GLU A 151 3.13 -7.65 14.11
N SER A 152 3.18 -6.93 12.99
CA SER A 152 2.01 -6.29 12.42
C SER A 152 1.04 -7.30 11.80
N SER A 153 -0.25 -7.04 11.99
CA SER A 153 -1.34 -7.74 11.30
C SER A 153 -2.26 -6.75 10.62
N LEU A 154 -2.88 -7.20 9.53
CA LEU A 154 -3.71 -6.37 8.66
C LEU A 154 -5.18 -6.68 8.85
N GLU A 155 -6.02 -5.65 8.82
CA GLU A 155 -7.47 -5.75 8.89
C GLU A 155 -8.10 -5.39 7.54
N TYR A 156 -8.53 -6.42 6.82
CA TYR A 156 -9.19 -6.28 5.51
C TYR A 156 -10.72 -6.17 5.63
N GLU A 157 -11.31 -6.75 6.69
CA GLU A 157 -12.78 -6.85 6.84
C GLU A 157 -13.48 -5.50 6.85
N LEU A 158 -12.82 -4.44 7.35
CA LEU A 158 -13.39 -3.11 7.34
C LEU A 158 -13.69 -2.60 5.92
N TYR A 159 -12.81 -2.83 4.95
CA TYR A 159 -13.07 -2.40 3.57
C TYR A 159 -14.21 -3.20 2.96
N LYS A 160 -14.25 -4.52 3.23
CA LYS A 160 -15.32 -5.41 2.79
C LYS A 160 -16.69 -4.99 3.33
N MET A 161 -16.80 -4.72 4.63
CA MET A 161 -18.05 -4.28 5.26
C MET A 161 -18.53 -2.91 4.78
N ARG A 162 -17.62 -2.06 4.32
CA ARG A 162 -17.89 -0.67 3.92
C ARG A 162 -18.07 -0.49 2.42
N GLY A 163 -18.09 -1.58 1.65
CA GLY A 163 -18.18 -1.47 0.19
C GLY A 163 -16.88 -0.98 -0.48
N GLY A 164 -15.78 -0.88 0.24
CA GLY A 164 -14.48 -0.43 -0.27
C GLY A 164 -13.97 0.89 0.33
N ALA A 165 -13.07 1.52 -0.42
CA ALA A 165 -12.41 2.77 -0.03
C ALA A 165 -13.37 3.97 -0.10
N ALA A 166 -12.94 5.12 0.41
CA ALA A 166 -13.71 6.37 0.40
C ALA A 166 -14.03 6.86 -1.02
N TYR A 167 -13.17 6.55 -1.99
CA TYR A 167 -13.37 6.80 -3.40
C TYR A 167 -13.15 5.53 -4.22
N PHE A 168 -13.97 5.37 -5.26
CA PHE A 168 -13.72 4.46 -6.38
C PHE A 168 -13.03 5.23 -7.51
N VAL A 169 -12.10 4.58 -8.21
CA VAL A 169 -11.33 5.20 -9.29
C VAL A 169 -11.61 4.45 -10.58
N PHE A 170 -12.28 5.12 -11.51
CA PHE A 170 -12.68 4.56 -12.79
C PHE A 170 -11.81 5.06 -13.92
N LYS A 171 -11.65 4.21 -14.91
CA LYS A 171 -11.12 4.60 -16.22
C LYS A 171 -12.25 5.21 -17.05
N ASP A 172 -12.06 6.43 -17.52
CA ASP A 172 -12.98 7.12 -18.42
C ASP A 172 -12.25 7.50 -19.73
N ASN A 173 -13.00 7.84 -20.78
CA ASN A 173 -12.44 8.25 -22.07
C ASN A 173 -11.69 9.58 -21.98
N LEU A 174 -12.04 10.43 -21.00
CA LEU A 174 -11.46 11.75 -20.79
C LEU A 174 -10.38 11.79 -19.70
N GLY A 175 -10.05 10.65 -19.08
CA GLY A 175 -9.11 10.56 -17.96
C GLY A 175 -9.63 9.66 -16.85
N GLU A 176 -9.28 9.95 -15.60
CA GLU A 176 -9.79 9.21 -14.44
C GLU A 176 -11.01 9.90 -13.83
N ARG A 177 -12.05 9.11 -13.56
CA ARG A 177 -13.25 9.55 -12.85
C ARG A 177 -13.20 9.03 -11.41
N PHE A 178 -13.46 9.91 -10.45
CA PHE A 178 -13.48 9.59 -9.03
C PHE A 178 -14.91 9.70 -8.52
N GLU A 179 -15.41 8.65 -7.88
CA GLU A 179 -16.73 8.69 -7.25
C GLU A 179 -16.61 8.37 -5.77
N VAL A 180 -17.35 9.11 -4.95
CA VAL A 180 -17.42 8.87 -3.51
C VAL A 180 -18.17 7.57 -3.26
N ASN A 181 -17.65 6.74 -2.35
CA ASN A 181 -18.36 5.54 -1.93
C ASN A 181 -19.58 5.93 -1.05
N PRO A 182 -20.81 5.59 -1.48
CA PRO A 182 -22.04 6.00 -0.81
C PRO A 182 -22.25 5.36 0.57
N TYR A 183 -21.41 4.39 0.95
CA TYR A 183 -21.41 3.89 2.33
C TYR A 183 -21.08 4.99 3.34
N TYR A 184 -20.16 5.90 3.01
CA TYR A 184 -19.71 6.95 3.92
C TYR A 184 -20.68 8.13 3.90
N GLN A 185 -20.98 8.68 5.08
CA GLN A 185 -21.88 9.82 5.25
C GLN A 185 -21.17 11.13 4.90
N GLU A 186 -19.90 11.22 5.24
CA GLU A 186 -19.05 12.39 5.00
C GLU A 186 -17.70 11.92 4.47
N VAL A 187 -17.31 12.48 3.33
CA VAL A 187 -16.02 12.22 2.68
C VAL A 187 -15.43 13.56 2.22
N PRO A 188 -14.23 13.93 2.69
CA PRO A 188 -13.62 15.19 2.31
C PRO A 188 -13.14 15.14 0.86
N LYS A 189 -12.86 16.31 0.30
CA LYS A 189 -12.24 16.40 -1.02
C LYS A 189 -10.86 15.73 -0.97
N MET A 190 -10.63 14.80 -1.88
CA MET A 190 -9.35 14.12 -2.02
C MET A 190 -8.23 15.12 -2.38
N ARG A 191 -7.11 15.01 -1.67
CA ARG A 191 -5.89 15.78 -1.92
C ARG A 191 -4.90 14.92 -2.68
N VAL A 192 -4.20 15.48 -3.66
CA VAL A 192 -3.21 14.73 -4.45
C VAL A 192 -1.82 15.04 -3.92
N ALA A 193 -0.99 14.01 -3.80
CA ALA A 193 0.39 14.14 -3.38
C ALA A 193 1.32 13.27 -4.23
N ARG A 194 2.61 13.53 -4.09
CA ARG A 194 3.70 12.69 -4.61
C ARG A 194 4.68 12.33 -3.49
N PRO A 195 5.39 11.19 -3.61
CA PRO A 195 6.46 10.85 -2.70
C PRO A 195 7.63 11.84 -2.79
N LEU A 196 8.27 12.13 -1.66
CA LEU A 196 9.52 12.88 -1.65
C LEU A 196 10.65 12.07 -2.30
N LYS A 197 11.60 12.77 -2.91
CA LYS A 197 12.79 12.12 -3.49
C LYS A 197 13.77 11.63 -2.44
N LYS A 198 13.75 12.22 -1.26
CA LYS A 198 14.50 11.81 -0.07
C LYS A 198 13.69 12.06 1.20
N ILE A 199 13.82 11.18 2.19
CA ILE A 199 13.27 11.35 3.54
C ILE A 199 14.41 11.06 4.54
N GLU A 200 15.21 12.09 4.84
CA GLU A 200 16.49 11.96 5.56
C GLU A 200 16.36 11.29 6.93
N LYS A 201 15.28 11.60 7.67
CA LYS A 201 15.00 11.00 8.98
C LYS A 201 14.90 9.47 8.93
N PHE A 202 14.34 8.93 7.84
CA PHE A 202 14.20 7.50 7.60
C PHE A 202 15.29 6.91 6.68
N GLY A 203 16.26 7.73 6.26
CA GLY A 203 17.33 7.30 5.35
C GLY A 203 16.82 6.88 3.97
N LEU A 204 15.64 7.35 3.56
CA LEU A 204 15.01 6.92 2.31
C LEU A 204 15.46 7.80 1.15
N SER A 205 15.76 7.16 0.01
CA SER A 205 16.07 7.82 -1.25
C SER A 205 15.36 7.09 -2.40
N SER A 206 14.84 7.86 -3.36
CA SER A 206 14.27 7.30 -4.59
C SER A 206 15.29 6.60 -5.48
N GLN A 207 16.58 6.87 -5.28
CA GLN A 207 17.68 6.31 -6.07
C GLN A 207 18.22 4.99 -5.50
N GLU A 208 17.82 4.61 -4.27
CA GLU A 208 18.35 3.45 -3.58
C GLU A 208 17.23 2.45 -3.25
N PRO A 209 17.44 1.13 -3.46
CA PRO A 209 16.49 0.12 -3.02
C PRO A 209 16.37 0.11 -1.50
N MET A 210 15.14 0.20 -0.96
CA MET A 210 14.96 0.27 0.51
C MET A 210 15.34 -1.03 1.22
N TYR A 211 15.46 -2.15 0.49
CA TYR A 211 15.93 -3.40 1.07
C TYR A 211 17.33 -3.24 1.69
N LEU A 212 18.20 -2.41 1.11
CA LEU A 212 19.56 -2.18 1.61
C LEU A 212 19.61 -1.44 2.96
N LEU A 213 18.53 -0.75 3.34
CA LEU A 213 18.44 -0.09 4.65
C LEU A 213 18.45 -1.10 5.79
N ALA A 214 17.79 -2.25 5.62
CA ALA A 214 17.83 -3.31 6.62
C ALA A 214 19.24 -3.88 6.84
N ARG A 215 20.13 -3.80 5.84
CA ARG A 215 21.52 -4.28 5.93
C ARG A 215 22.46 -3.26 6.56
N SER A 216 22.33 -2.00 6.15
CA SER A 216 23.30 -0.96 6.47
C SER A 216 22.88 -0.11 7.67
N GLN A 217 21.59 0.13 7.85
CA GLN A 217 21.04 1.11 8.78
C GLN A 217 19.67 0.66 9.32
N ALA A 218 19.55 -0.58 9.80
CA ALA A 218 18.27 -1.17 10.22
C ALA A 218 17.50 -0.31 11.24
N GLY A 219 18.21 0.42 12.11
CA GLY A 219 17.61 1.36 13.08
C GLY A 219 16.80 2.49 12.44
N LYS A 220 17.05 2.84 11.17
CA LYS A 220 16.24 3.82 10.42
C LYS A 220 14.83 3.31 10.10
N LEU A 221 14.59 2.01 10.24
CA LEU A 221 13.28 1.36 10.06
C LEU A 221 12.50 1.20 11.37
N ASP A 222 12.98 1.76 12.48
CA ASP A 222 12.33 1.64 13.79
C ASP A 222 10.90 2.22 13.82
N PHE A 223 10.59 3.19 12.96
CA PHE A 223 9.24 3.74 12.79
C PHE A 223 8.19 2.71 12.35
N LEU A 224 8.61 1.55 11.83
CA LEU A 224 7.70 0.45 11.51
C LEU A 224 7.21 -0.25 12.77
N ASN A 225 8.03 -0.30 13.81
CA ASN A 225 7.73 -0.95 15.09
C ASN A 225 7.27 0.04 16.16
N ASN A 226 7.69 1.31 16.06
CA ASN A 226 7.44 2.35 17.06
C ASN A 226 6.96 3.66 16.38
N PRO A 227 5.86 3.65 15.63
CA PRO A 227 5.47 4.80 14.82
C PRO A 227 5.24 6.08 15.63
N ASP A 228 4.69 5.99 16.85
CA ASP A 228 4.38 7.15 17.69
C ASP A 228 5.61 7.99 18.11
N LYS A 229 6.83 7.46 17.91
CA LYS A 229 8.08 8.18 18.18
C LYS A 229 8.49 9.11 17.03
N TYR A 230 7.80 9.07 15.90
CA TYR A 230 8.19 9.76 14.67
C TYR A 230 7.10 10.70 14.19
N ASP A 231 7.53 11.83 13.64
CA ASP A 231 6.64 12.71 12.90
C ASP A 231 6.49 12.22 11.46
N TYR A 232 5.29 12.38 10.89
CA TYR A 232 4.95 12.01 9.52
C TYR A 232 4.44 13.20 8.70
N SER A 233 4.46 14.42 9.24
CA SER A 233 3.88 15.60 8.61
C SER A 233 4.47 15.96 7.23
N ASP A 234 5.71 15.55 6.97
CA ASP A 234 6.53 15.89 5.80
C ASP A 234 6.94 14.66 4.98
N VAL A 235 6.22 13.52 5.05
CA VAL A 235 6.61 12.31 4.30
C VAL A 235 6.16 12.33 2.83
N PHE A 236 5.33 13.30 2.44
CA PHE A 236 4.85 13.52 1.08
C PHE A 236 4.82 15.00 0.73
N GLU A 237 4.74 15.30 -0.56
CA GLU A 237 4.55 16.64 -1.10
C GLU A 237 3.18 16.74 -1.77
N PHE A 238 2.31 17.64 -1.28
CA PHE A 238 1.00 17.90 -1.89
C PHE A 238 1.13 18.71 -3.18
N LEU A 239 0.24 18.47 -4.14
CA LEU A 239 0.20 19.09 -5.47
C LEU A 239 -0.93 20.11 -5.61
#